data_AF-A0A150UIE2-F1
#
_entry.id   AF-A0A150UIE2-F1
#
_cell.length_a   1.000
_cell.length_b   1.000
_cell.length_c   1.000
_cell.angle_alpha   90.00
_cell.angle_beta   90.00
_cell.angle_gamma   90.00
#
_symmetry.space_group_name_H-M   'P 1'
#
loop_
_entity.id
_entity.type
_entity.pdbx_description
1 polymer ?
#
loop_
_entity_poly.entity_id
_entity_poly.type
_entity_poly.pdbx_seq_one_letter_code
_entity_poly.pdbx_strand_id
1 'polypeptide(L)'
;MPSETANAAGEALLLRLRRLLARAGAVKSADRRQLLALLDDLETTRGDLLRECAEIEAQMKQATARTNAIGAYLRNSQVARGKPHH
;
A
#
# COMPACT_ATOMS: atom_id res chain seq x y z
N MET A 1 12.91 9.96 -3.01
CA MET A 1 12.70 8.62 -2.42
C MET A 1 11.29 8.52 -1.80
N PRO A 2 10.21 8.36 -2.58
CA PRO A 2 8.85 8.22 -2.05
C PRO A 2 8.55 6.80 -1.52
N SER A 3 9.28 5.80 -2.01
CA SER A 3 9.07 4.38 -1.67
C SER A 3 9.53 4.03 -0.25
N GLU A 4 10.64 4.58 0.23
CA GLU A 4 11.11 4.34 1.61
C GLU A 4 10.18 4.95 2.66
N THR A 5 9.56 6.08 2.35
CA THR A 5 8.65 6.78 3.26
C THR A 5 7.27 6.12 3.32
N ALA A 6 6.74 5.65 2.18
CA ALA A 6 5.53 4.83 2.13
C ALA A 6 5.69 3.51 2.93
N ASN A 7 6.85 2.84 2.77
CA ASN A 7 7.13 1.61 3.50
C ASN A 7 7.17 1.84 5.03
N ALA A 8 7.75 2.95 5.48
CA ALA A 8 7.76 3.33 6.89
C ALA A 8 6.36 3.67 7.44
N ALA A 9 5.50 4.29 6.62
CA ALA A 9 4.12 4.61 7.01
C ALA A 9 3.26 3.36 7.19
N GLY A 10 3.32 2.42 6.24
CA GLY A 10 2.64 1.13 6.33
C GLY A 10 3.08 0.31 7.55
N GLU A 11 4.39 0.22 7.80
CA GLU A 11 4.93 -0.47 8.98
C GLU A 11 4.46 0.15 10.30
N ALA A 12 4.41 1.49 10.38
CA ALA A 12 3.91 2.19 11.55
C ALA A 12 2.43 1.90 11.82
N LEU A 13 1.60 1.82 10.77
CA LEU A 13 0.18 1.47 10.88
C LEU A 13 -0.02 0.03 11.36
N LEU A 14 0.79 -0.91 10.86
CA LEU A 14 0.76 -2.31 11.31
C LEU A 14 1.18 -2.44 12.78
N LEU A 15 2.21 -1.70 13.20
CA LEU A 15 2.63 -1.64 14.59
C LEU A 15 1.53 -1.06 15.49
N ARG A 16 0.85 -0.01 15.03
CA ARG A 16 -0.31 0.57 15.72
C ARG A 16 -1.43 -0.45 15.87
N LEU A 17 -1.79 -1.17 14.81
CA LEU A 17 -2.81 -2.22 14.85
C LEU A 17 -2.45 -3.31 15.87
N ARG A 18 -1.20 -3.76 15.90
CA ARG A 18 -0.73 -4.76 16.86
C ARG A 18 -0.86 -4.27 18.31
N ARG A 19 -0.55 -3.00 18.57
CA ARG A 19 -0.75 -2.37 19.89
C ARG A 19 -2.23 -2.28 20.28
N LEU A 20 -3.11 -1.97 19.33
CA LEU A 20 -4.56 -1.92 19.58
C LEU A 20 -5.12 -3.30 19.90
N LEU A 21 -4.68 -4.36 19.21
CA LEU A 21 -5.07 -5.73 19.53
C LEU A 21 -4.60 -6.15 20.93
N ALA A 22 -3.38 -5.77 21.32
CA ALA A 22 -2.89 -6.01 22.67
C ALA A 22 -3.71 -5.26 23.72
N ARG A 23 -4.09 -4.00 23.46
CA ARG A 23 -4.99 -3.22 24.32
C ARG A 23 -6.37 -3.85 24.42
N ALA A 24 -6.91 -4.36 23.31
CA ALA A 24 -8.21 -5.03 23.28
C ALA A 24 -8.28 -6.21 24.24
N GLY A 25 -7.21 -7.03 24.31
CA GLY A 25 -7.12 -8.15 25.24
C GLY A 25 -6.98 -7.74 26.71
N ALA A 26 -6.55 -6.50 26.99
CA ALA A 26 -6.36 -5.98 28.35
C ALA A 26 -7.55 -5.17 28.88
N VAL A 27 -8.47 -4.72 28.02
CA VAL A 27 -9.64 -3.92 28.42
C VAL A 27 -10.62 -4.79 29.20
N LYS A 28 -11.00 -4.34 30.40
CA LYS A 28 -12.06 -4.97 31.18
C LYS A 28 -13.41 -4.62 30.55
N SER A 29 -14.26 -5.64 30.36
CA SER A 29 -15.58 -5.52 29.72
C SER A 29 -16.55 -4.52 30.39
N ALA A 30 -16.29 -4.13 31.63
CA ALA A 30 -17.10 -3.18 32.38
C ALA A 30 -16.87 -1.71 31.97
N ASP A 31 -15.77 -1.36 31.30
CA ASP A 31 -15.51 0.01 30.87
C ASP A 31 -15.95 0.25 29.43
N ARG A 32 -17.24 0.57 29.27
CA ARG A 32 -17.86 0.88 27.98
C ARG A 32 -17.13 2.02 27.24
N ARG A 33 -16.58 3.00 27.95
CA ARG A 33 -15.90 4.14 27.32
C ARG A 33 -14.58 3.70 26.69
N GLN A 34 -13.83 2.84 27.37
CA GLN A 34 -12.60 2.26 26.82
C GLN A 34 -12.87 1.37 25.61
N LEU A 35 -13.97 0.60 25.63
CA LEU A 35 -14.35 -0.23 24.48
C LEU A 35 -14.72 0.61 23.25
N LEU A 36 -15.47 1.70 23.43
CA LEU A 36 -15.81 2.61 22.33
C LEU A 36 -14.56 3.29 21.76
N ALA A 37 -13.69 3.81 22.62
CA ALA A 37 -12.44 4.43 22.17
C ALA A 37 -11.54 3.43 21.42
N LEU A 38 -11.51 2.17 21.85
CA LEU A 38 -10.77 1.11 21.17
C LEU A 38 -11.37 0.79 19.79
N LEU A 39 -12.69 0.77 19.66
CA LEU A 39 -13.37 0.59 18.36
C LEU A 39 -13.04 1.74 17.41
N ASP A 40 -13.14 2.99 17.86
CA ASP A 40 -12.80 4.17 17.06
C ASP A 40 -11.33 4.14 16.61
N ASP A 41 -10.42 3.78 17.52
CA ASP A 41 -8.98 3.63 17.23
C ASP A 41 -8.73 2.54 16.15
N LEU A 42 -9.46 1.42 16.22
CA LEU A 42 -9.36 0.31 15.27
C LEU A 42 -9.92 0.68 13.90
N GLU A 43 -11.09 1.33 13.85
CA GLU A 43 -11.70 1.79 12.60
C GLU A 43 -10.83 2.81 11.88
N THR A 44 -10.27 3.76 12.62
CA THR A 44 -9.31 4.74 12.09
C THR A 44 -8.08 4.05 11.50
N THR A 45 -7.46 3.14 12.25
CA THR A 45 -6.26 2.41 11.79
C THR A 45 -6.56 1.55 10.56
N ARG A 46 -7.74 0.93 10.51
CA ARG A 46 -8.20 0.17 9.33
C ARG A 46 -8.38 1.06 8.10
N GLY A 47 -8.98 2.24 8.27
CA GLY A 47 -9.15 3.21 7.18
C GLY A 47 -7.82 3.66 6.59
N ASP A 48 -6.84 3.95 7.45
CA ASP A 48 -5.50 4.36 7.02
C ASP A 48 -4.75 3.23 6.31
N LEU A 49 -4.86 1.99 6.79
CA LEU A 49 -4.28 0.81 6.10
C LEU A 49 -4.89 0.60 4.70
N LEU A 50 -6.20 0.75 4.54
CA LEU A 50 -6.85 0.62 3.24
C LEU A 50 -6.40 1.69 2.26
N ARG A 51 -6.18 2.92 2.75
CA ARG A 51 -5.64 4.01 1.94
C ARG A 51 -4.22 3.69 1.46
N GLU A 52 -3.36 3.25 2.36
CA GLU A 52 -1.98 2.85 2.02
C GLU A 52 -1.97 1.71 0.99
N CYS A 53 -2.82 0.69 1.17
CA CYS A 53 -2.95 -0.39 0.18
C CYS A 53 -3.37 0.13 -1.20
N ALA A 54 -4.32 1.06 -1.27
CA ALA A 54 -4.76 1.64 -2.53
C ALA A 54 -3.64 2.47 -3.20
N GLU A 55 -2.84 3.20 -2.42
CA GLU A 55 -1.69 3.94 -2.92
C GLU A 55 -0.61 3.01 -3.48
N ILE A 56 -0.27 1.93 -2.77
CA ILE A 56 0.66 0.90 -3.24
C ILE A 56 0.15 0.28 -4.55
N GLU A 57 -1.14 -0.08 -4.62
CA GLU A 57 -1.74 -0.64 -5.83
C GLU A 57 -1.65 0.32 -7.03
N ALA A 58 -1.89 1.62 -6.80
CA ALA A 58 -1.75 2.64 -7.83
C ALA A 58 -0.30 2.77 -8.32
N GLN A 59 0.67 2.77 -7.40
CA GLN A 59 2.10 2.79 -7.74
C GLN A 59 2.51 1.54 -8.54
N MET A 60 2.03 0.36 -8.16
CA MET A 60 2.27 -0.89 -8.91
C MET A 60 1.71 -0.82 -10.32
N LYS A 61 0.46 -0.37 -10.49
CA LYS A 61 -0.15 -0.19 -11.82
C LYS A 61 0.65 0.79 -12.68
N GLN A 62 1.12 1.89 -12.11
CA GLN A 62 1.96 2.85 -12.81
C GLN A 62 3.30 2.24 -13.24
N ALA A 63 3.95 1.47 -12.36
CA ALA A 63 5.19 0.78 -12.67
C ALA A 63 5.00 -0.25 -13.80
N THR A 64 3.93 -1.05 -13.75
CA THR A 64 3.59 -2.01 -14.81
C THR A 64 3.34 -1.30 -16.14
N ALA A 65 2.58 -0.22 -16.15
CA ALA A 65 2.33 0.57 -17.36
C ALA A 65 3.65 1.09 -17.97
N ARG A 66 4.55 1.59 -17.13
CA ARG A 66 5.88 2.06 -17.57
C ARG A 66 6.72 0.93 -18.15
N THR A 67 6.77 -0.23 -17.51
CA THR A 67 7.50 -1.41 -18.01
C THR A 67 6.94 -1.89 -19.33
N ASN A 68 5.61 -1.91 -19.48
CA ASN A 68 4.96 -2.28 -20.73
C ASN A 68 5.30 -1.31 -21.87
N ALA A 69 5.29 -0.01 -21.60
CA ALA A 69 5.68 1.00 -22.58
C ALA A 69 7.14 0.80 -23.05
N ILE A 70 8.08 0.61 -22.10
CA ILE A 70 9.49 0.33 -22.41
C ILE A 70 9.60 -0.93 -23.30
N GLY A 71 8.90 -2.01 -22.93
CA GLY A 71 8.89 -3.24 -23.72
C GLY A 71 8.32 -3.06 -25.13
N ALA A 72 7.27 -2.24 -25.28
CA ALA A 72 6.70 -1.92 -26.59
C ALA A 72 7.67 -1.12 -27.46
N TYR A 73 8.34 -0.11 -26.90
CA TYR A 73 9.38 0.64 -27.61
C TYR A 73 10.55 -0.25 -28.03
N LEU A 74 11.01 -1.15 -27.16
CA LEU A 74 12.10 -2.08 -27.48
C LEU A 74 11.70 -3.02 -28.63
N ARG A 75 10.50 -3.61 -28.59
CA ARG A 75 10.01 -4.45 -29.69
C ARG A 75 9.90 -3.68 -31.00
N ASN A 76 9.34 -2.46 -30.98
CA ASN A 76 9.19 -1.65 -32.18
C ASN A 76 10.54 -1.24 -32.79
N SER A 77 11.54 -0.94 -31.96
CA SER A 77 12.90 -0.63 -32.44
C SER A 77 13.64 -1.84 -33.04
N GLN A 78 13.39 -3.05 -32.52
CA GLN A 78 13.91 -4.29 -33.09
C GLN A 78 13.25 -4.62 -34.44
N VAL A 79 11.93 -4.44 -34.57
CA VAL A 79 11.20 -4.63 -35.83
C VAL A 79 11.67 -3.65 -36.91
N ALA A 80 11.97 -2.40 -36.55
CA ALA A 80 12.53 -1.40 -37.47
C ALA A 80 13.95 -1.77 -37.96
N ARG A 81 14.77 -2.42 -37.13
CA ARG A 81 16.12 -2.88 -37.49
C ARG A 81 16.14 -4.10 -38.42
N GLY A 82 15.08 -4.89 -38.45
CA GLY A 82 14.97 -6.11 -39.27
C GLY A 82 14.40 -5.91 -40.68
N LYS A 83 14.06 -4.68 -41.07
CA LYS A 83 13.49 -4.38 -42.39
C LYS A 83 14.63 -4.11 -43.38
N PRO A 84 14.88 -4.97 -44.40
CA PRO A 84 15.83 -4.65 -45.46
C PRO A 84 15.32 -3.41 -46.19
N HIS A 85 16.12 -2.35 -46.24
CA HIS A 85 15.89 -1.27 -47.20
C HIS A 85 16.14 -1.86 -48.59
N HIS A 86 15.09 -1.90 -49.40
CA HIS A 86 15.13 -2.34 -50.79
C HIS A 86 14.95 -1.15 -51.72
#